data_AF-A0A6B1GUK7-F1
#
_entry.id   AF-A0A6B1GUK7-F1
#
_cell.length_a   1.000
_cell.length_b   1.000
_cell.length_c   1.000
_cell.angle_alpha   90.00
_cell.angle_beta   90.00
_cell.angle_gamma   90.00
#
_symmetry.space_group_name_H-M   'P 1'
#
loop_
_entity.id
_entity.type
_entity.pdbx_description
1 polymer ?
#
loop_
_entity_poly.entity_id
_entity_poly.type
_entity_poly.pdbx_seq_one_letter_code
_entity_poly.pdbx_strand_id
1 'polypeptide(L)'
;MFGRRSSDVPSGSPAPQAASATATAAPPTRRQTEPAAPLSAASAKRESCNGEEDGGMSTGGAAAGSTVASPGLLPSAAMNSLTALASPLISATALVVGLIGVLEARFGLVSPLLGFALFSFLMPLGVLFGLLLGLIGLVRTRRNQRRGGASQAWAGALLSVAVLGWVFVLGYATAQAPPIHDITTNIDDPPAFEAAAAQDSRGAGFAYPSGGTAVPDQQRRAYPDIDTLHLAISGDEAAWRVRHAAEDLGWTPILEDPENGRFEFSDATPWFRFIDFVAVRVRPEAAGTAIDVRSVSQVGVGDLGENAARIRRFLDVLGHGH
;
A
#
# COMPACT_ATOMS: atom_id res chain seq x y z
N MET A 1 -24.57 -26.56 74.49
CA MET A 1 -25.66 -27.48 74.11
C MET A 1 -26.12 -27.02 72.73
N PHE A 2 -25.89 -27.86 71.70
CA PHE A 2 -26.25 -27.75 70.26
C PHE A 2 -25.89 -26.45 69.50
N GLY A 3 -25.18 -26.42 68.36
CA GLY A 3 -24.59 -27.45 67.50
C GLY A 3 -24.28 -26.85 66.12
N ARG A 4 -23.03 -27.07 65.64
CA ARG A 4 -22.58 -27.49 64.28
C ARG A 4 -23.28 -26.91 63.02
N ARG A 5 -22.64 -26.70 61.87
CA ARG A 5 -21.26 -26.71 61.30
C ARG A 5 -21.50 -26.65 59.77
N SER A 6 -20.69 -25.90 59.00
CA SER A 6 -20.13 -26.20 57.64
C SER A 6 -21.08 -26.69 56.51
N SER A 7 -20.91 -26.47 55.21
CA SER A 7 -19.73 -26.24 54.36
C SER A 7 -20.19 -26.02 52.90
N ASP A 8 -19.27 -25.49 52.07
CA ASP A 8 -19.03 -25.79 50.65
C ASP A 8 -19.82 -25.15 49.48
N VAL A 9 -19.00 -24.72 48.51
CA VAL A 9 -19.21 -24.16 47.15
C VAL A 9 -19.06 -25.33 46.14
N PRO A 10 -19.78 -25.42 44.98
CA PRO A 10 -19.22 -24.92 43.70
C PRO A 10 -20.20 -24.48 42.58
N SER A 11 -19.62 -23.65 41.70
CA SER A 11 -19.89 -23.33 40.28
C SER A 11 -21.07 -23.97 39.52
N GLY A 12 -21.75 -23.14 38.71
CA GLY A 12 -22.47 -23.59 37.53
C GLY A 12 -23.39 -22.52 36.93
N SER A 13 -23.00 -21.90 35.82
CA SER A 13 -23.97 -21.27 34.90
C SER A 13 -24.57 -22.34 33.98
N PRO A 14 -25.86 -22.23 33.66
CA PRO A 14 -26.26 -22.47 32.27
C PRO A 14 -27.15 -21.36 31.71
N ALA A 15 -26.87 -21.11 30.42
CA ALA A 15 -27.60 -20.48 29.31
C ALA A 15 -29.09 -20.04 29.44
N PRO A 16 -29.51 -19.07 28.60
CA PRO A 16 -30.85 -18.47 28.60
C PRO A 16 -31.92 -19.38 27.97
N GLN A 17 -33.13 -19.33 28.52
CA GLN A 17 -34.32 -19.95 27.92
C GLN A 17 -34.90 -19.09 26.79
N ALA A 18 -35.26 -19.80 25.73
CA ALA A 18 -35.87 -19.32 24.49
C ALA A 18 -37.37 -19.03 24.64
N ALA A 19 -37.87 -18.14 23.79
CA ALA A 19 -39.25 -18.16 23.31
C ALA A 19 -39.26 -18.05 21.77
N SER A 20 -39.58 -19.18 21.15
CA SER A 20 -40.08 -19.48 19.80
C SER A 20 -41.28 -18.58 19.43
N ALA A 21 -41.81 -18.42 18.21
CA ALA A 21 -41.73 -19.03 16.88
C ALA A 21 -42.34 -17.98 15.90
N THR A 22 -42.16 -17.97 14.58
CA THR A 22 -42.83 -18.91 13.66
C THR A 22 -42.33 -18.69 12.23
N ALA A 23 -42.09 -19.82 11.57
CA ALA A 23 -41.62 -19.98 10.20
C ALA A 23 -42.70 -19.72 9.14
N THR A 24 -42.28 -19.50 7.89
CA THR A 24 -43.02 -19.95 6.70
C THR A 24 -42.02 -20.42 5.64
N ALA A 25 -42.36 -21.55 5.03
CA ALA A 25 -41.50 -22.45 4.25
C ALA A 25 -41.35 -22.08 2.76
N ALA A 26 -40.26 -22.58 2.16
CA ALA A 26 -40.00 -22.79 0.73
C ALA A 26 -40.88 -23.94 0.14
N PRO A 27 -40.80 -24.45 -1.13
CA PRO A 27 -39.71 -24.44 -2.15
C PRO A 27 -40.21 -24.48 -3.65
N PRO A 28 -39.61 -25.17 -4.67
CA PRO A 28 -38.28 -25.06 -5.34
C PRO A 28 -38.30 -24.97 -6.92
N THR A 29 -37.09 -24.97 -7.53
CA THR A 29 -36.67 -25.40 -8.91
C THR A 29 -37.03 -24.49 -10.12
N ARG A 30 -36.18 -24.30 -11.16
CA ARG A 30 -35.55 -25.30 -12.05
C ARG A 30 -34.47 -24.68 -12.96
N ARG A 31 -33.60 -25.57 -13.46
CA ARG A 31 -32.47 -25.45 -14.41
C ARG A 31 -32.93 -25.34 -15.90
N GLN A 32 -31.97 -25.07 -16.80
CA GLN A 32 -31.94 -25.21 -18.30
C GLN A 32 -32.40 -23.95 -19.09
N THR A 33 -31.85 -23.49 -20.24
CA THR A 33 -30.90 -23.98 -21.28
C THR A 33 -30.69 -22.83 -22.30
N GLU A 34 -29.53 -22.75 -22.99
CA GLU A 34 -29.36 -22.13 -24.34
C GLU A 34 -30.33 -22.78 -25.37
N PRO A 35 -30.60 -22.27 -26.61
CA PRO A 35 -29.64 -21.65 -27.54
C PRO A 35 -30.20 -20.61 -28.59
N ALA A 36 -29.29 -20.21 -29.48
CA ALA A 36 -29.44 -19.99 -30.93
C ALA A 36 -30.06 -18.69 -31.51
N ALA A 37 -29.26 -18.07 -32.38
CA ALA A 37 -29.63 -17.11 -33.43
C ALA A 37 -30.62 -17.71 -34.45
N PRO A 38 -31.23 -16.91 -35.36
CA PRO A 38 -30.54 -16.64 -36.63
C PRO A 38 -30.82 -15.27 -37.33
N LEU A 39 -29.81 -14.90 -38.13
CA LEU A 39 -29.78 -14.33 -39.51
C LEU A 39 -31.02 -13.70 -40.19
N SER A 40 -30.67 -12.80 -41.12
CA SER A 40 -31.36 -12.42 -42.39
C SER A 40 -32.09 -11.06 -42.34
N ALA A 41 -32.05 -10.16 -43.32
CA ALA A 41 -31.26 -9.93 -44.53
C ALA A 41 -31.75 -8.60 -45.17
N ALA A 42 -31.06 -8.17 -46.23
CA ALA A 42 -31.51 -7.24 -47.27
C ALA A 42 -31.47 -5.74 -46.91
N SER A 43 -31.21 -4.80 -47.82
CA SER A 43 -31.22 -4.87 -49.28
C SER A 43 -30.46 -3.67 -49.87
N ALA A 44 -29.81 -3.94 -51.01
CA ALA A 44 -29.67 -3.14 -52.22
C ALA A 44 -29.47 -1.61 -52.15
N LYS A 45 -28.43 -1.16 -52.85
CA LYS A 45 -28.64 -0.13 -53.89
C LYS A 45 -27.73 -0.38 -55.10
N ARG A 46 -28.38 -0.50 -56.26
CA ARG A 46 -27.79 -0.52 -57.60
C ARG A 46 -27.48 0.91 -58.02
N GLU A 47 -26.42 1.09 -58.79
CA GLU A 47 -26.43 2.04 -59.90
C GLU A 47 -25.43 1.59 -60.98
N SER A 48 -25.91 1.62 -62.21
CA SER A 48 -25.28 1.22 -63.46
C SER A 48 -25.07 2.48 -64.28
N CYS A 49 -23.99 2.57 -65.04
CA CYS A 49 -23.99 3.25 -66.34
C CYS A 49 -22.84 2.73 -67.22
N ASN A 50 -23.22 2.41 -68.46
CA ASN A 50 -22.42 1.90 -69.57
C ASN A 50 -21.50 2.95 -70.21
N GLY A 51 -20.54 2.45 -71.01
CA GLY A 51 -19.91 3.17 -72.12
C GLY A 51 -19.00 2.25 -72.95
N GLU A 52 -19.45 1.92 -74.17
CA GLU A 52 -18.74 1.40 -75.37
C GLU A 52 -17.41 2.18 -75.67
N GLU A 53 -16.41 1.72 -76.44
CA GLU A 53 -16.36 0.92 -77.68
C GLU A 53 -14.89 0.51 -78.04
N ASP A 54 -14.75 -0.35 -79.07
CA ASP A 54 -13.61 -0.60 -79.98
C ASP A 54 -12.42 -1.55 -79.66
N GLY A 55 -12.48 -2.75 -80.28
CA GLY A 55 -11.66 -3.11 -81.47
C GLY A 55 -10.18 -3.47 -81.31
N GLY A 56 -9.82 -4.76 -81.46
CA GLY A 56 -8.43 -5.16 -81.74
C GLY A 56 -8.11 -6.65 -81.58
N MET A 57 -7.86 -7.32 -82.71
CA MET A 57 -7.50 -8.74 -82.87
C MET A 57 -6.07 -9.07 -82.36
N SER A 58 -5.87 -10.33 -81.96
CA SER A 58 -4.64 -11.16 -82.11
C SER A 58 -3.86 -11.58 -80.84
N THR A 59 -4.04 -12.87 -80.52
CA THR A 59 -3.04 -13.91 -80.18
C THR A 59 -1.93 -13.63 -79.15
N GLY A 60 -1.91 -14.44 -78.08
CA GLY A 60 -0.70 -14.73 -77.32
C GLY A 60 -0.99 -15.22 -75.90
N GLY A 61 -0.95 -16.54 -75.68
CA GLY A 61 -1.13 -17.11 -74.35
C GLY A 61 0.08 -16.89 -73.44
N ALA A 62 -0.18 -16.69 -72.14
CA ALA A 62 0.67 -17.15 -71.04
C ALA A 62 -0.09 -17.03 -69.70
N ALA A 63 -0.14 -18.16 -69.00
CA ALA A 63 -0.58 -18.41 -67.62
C ALA A 63 -0.86 -17.21 -66.68
N ALA A 64 -2.12 -17.12 -66.22
CA ALA A 64 -2.48 -16.37 -65.02
C ALA A 64 -2.30 -17.26 -63.77
N GLY A 65 -1.21 -17.05 -63.04
CA GLY A 65 -1.05 -17.55 -61.68
C GLY A 65 -1.86 -16.70 -60.70
N SER A 66 -2.72 -17.33 -59.91
CA SER A 66 -3.51 -16.72 -58.85
C SER A 66 -2.61 -16.23 -57.71
N THR A 67 -2.53 -14.91 -57.51
CA THR A 67 -1.95 -14.33 -56.29
C THR A 67 -3.00 -14.30 -55.18
N VAL A 68 -2.94 -15.27 -54.27
CA VAL A 68 -3.62 -15.20 -52.98
C VAL A 68 -2.91 -14.14 -52.13
N ALA A 69 -3.61 -13.06 -51.77
CA ALA A 69 -3.11 -12.04 -50.86
C ALA A 69 -2.90 -12.67 -49.47
N SER A 70 -1.65 -12.69 -49.00
CA SER A 70 -1.30 -13.09 -47.63
C SER A 70 -1.57 -11.92 -46.67
N PRO A 71 -2.02 -12.15 -45.42
CA PRO A 71 -2.32 -11.07 -44.48
C PRO A 71 -1.02 -10.35 -44.08
N GLY A 72 -1.05 -9.02 -44.16
CA GLY A 72 0.11 -8.15 -43.97
C GLY A 72 0.74 -8.27 -42.58
N LEU A 73 1.91 -8.92 -42.54
CA LEU A 73 2.88 -8.75 -41.46
C LEU A 73 3.52 -7.37 -41.64
N LEU A 74 3.38 -6.48 -40.65
CA LEU A 74 3.99 -5.14 -40.72
C LEU A 74 5.50 -5.25 -41.01
N PRO A 75 6.06 -4.40 -41.89
CA PRO A 75 7.47 -4.48 -42.25
C PRO A 75 8.36 -4.27 -41.01
N SER A 76 9.40 -5.10 -40.86
CA SER A 76 10.27 -5.18 -39.68
C SER A 76 10.92 -3.84 -39.28
N ALA A 77 11.02 -2.89 -40.21
CA ALA A 77 11.48 -1.53 -39.96
C ALA A 77 10.52 -0.71 -39.08
N ALA A 78 9.20 -0.86 -39.26
CA ALA A 78 8.19 -0.18 -38.45
C ALA A 78 8.19 -0.71 -37.00
N MET A 79 8.38 -2.01 -36.83
CA MET A 79 8.45 -2.66 -35.51
C MET A 79 9.68 -2.23 -34.69
N ASN A 80 10.82 -1.97 -35.34
CA ASN A 80 12.05 -1.54 -34.66
C ASN A 80 11.92 -0.11 -34.08
N SER A 81 11.30 0.80 -34.84
CA SER A 81 11.01 2.18 -34.39
C SER A 81 10.03 2.20 -33.20
N LEU A 82 9.00 1.34 -33.25
CA LEU A 82 7.96 1.29 -32.21
C LEU A 82 8.53 0.90 -30.84
N THR A 83 9.39 -0.12 -30.77
CA THR A 83 9.96 -0.57 -29.49
C THR A 83 10.92 0.44 -28.86
N ALA A 84 11.70 1.15 -29.69
CA ALA A 84 12.66 2.16 -29.22
C ALA A 84 11.96 3.43 -28.70
N LEU A 85 10.81 3.79 -29.28
CA LEU A 85 9.98 4.91 -28.83
C LEU A 85 9.09 4.55 -27.62
N ALA A 86 8.65 3.30 -27.53
CA ALA A 86 7.79 2.84 -26.44
C ALA A 86 8.50 2.76 -25.07
N SER A 87 9.81 2.43 -25.05
CA SER A 87 10.57 2.29 -23.80
C SER A 87 10.60 3.55 -22.91
N PRO A 88 11.04 4.74 -23.40
CA PRO A 88 11.04 5.95 -22.59
C PRO A 88 9.61 6.39 -22.22
N LEU A 89 8.64 6.20 -23.11
CA LEU A 89 7.24 6.54 -22.85
C LEU A 89 6.67 5.71 -21.69
N ILE A 90 6.83 4.39 -21.72
CA ILE A 90 6.31 3.51 -20.67
C ILE A 90 7.01 3.80 -19.34
N SER A 91 8.32 4.01 -19.34
CA SER A 91 9.09 4.33 -18.12
C SER A 91 8.63 5.66 -17.52
N ALA A 92 8.44 6.68 -18.36
CA ALA A 92 7.94 7.98 -17.94
C ALA A 92 6.50 7.89 -17.42
N THR A 93 5.62 7.18 -18.13
CA THR A 93 4.23 6.96 -17.68
C THR A 93 4.18 6.23 -16.34
N ALA A 94 4.98 5.18 -16.15
CA ALA A 94 5.04 4.43 -14.89
C ALA A 94 5.51 5.31 -13.72
N LEU A 95 6.55 6.13 -13.94
CA LEU A 95 7.01 7.12 -12.98
C LEU A 95 5.90 8.12 -12.64
N VAL A 96 5.25 8.70 -13.65
CA VAL A 96 4.16 9.67 -13.49
C VAL A 96 2.99 9.06 -12.71
N VAL A 97 2.56 7.85 -13.05
CA VAL A 97 1.48 7.16 -12.33
C VAL A 97 1.84 6.91 -10.88
N GLY A 98 3.07 6.47 -10.59
CA GLY A 98 3.54 6.28 -9.21
C GLY A 98 3.52 7.58 -8.42
N LEU A 99 4.07 8.66 -8.98
CA LEU A 99 4.12 9.97 -8.32
C LEU A 99 2.74 10.60 -8.15
N ILE A 100 1.85 10.45 -9.13
CA ILE A 100 0.44 10.85 -9.00
C ILE A 100 -0.20 10.09 -7.84
N GLY A 101 0.02 8.77 -7.73
CA GLY A 101 -0.48 7.98 -6.60
C GLY A 101 -0.03 8.51 -5.23
N VAL A 102 1.22 8.96 -5.11
CA VAL A 102 1.72 9.61 -3.88
C VAL A 102 0.98 10.93 -3.62
N LEU A 103 0.85 11.79 -4.64
CA LEU A 103 0.20 13.10 -4.50
C LEU A 103 -1.30 12.95 -4.17
N GLU A 104 -1.99 12.05 -4.85
CA GLU A 104 -3.39 11.75 -4.60
C GLU A 104 -3.62 11.27 -3.16
N ALA A 105 -2.74 10.40 -2.63
CA ALA A 105 -2.80 9.97 -1.24
C ALA A 105 -2.54 11.13 -0.27
N ARG A 106 -1.53 11.97 -0.56
CA ARG A 106 -1.20 13.15 0.25
C ARG A 106 -2.36 14.14 0.37
N PHE A 107 -3.07 14.37 -0.72
CA PHE A 107 -4.24 15.27 -0.73
C PHE A 107 -5.54 14.60 -0.31
N GLY A 108 -5.51 13.31 0.05
CA GLY A 108 -6.69 12.55 0.47
C GLY A 108 -7.68 12.26 -0.65
N LEU A 109 -7.23 12.29 -1.91
CA LEU A 109 -8.05 11.96 -3.09
C LEU A 109 -8.22 10.44 -3.25
N VAL A 110 -7.23 9.66 -2.82
CA VAL A 110 -7.25 8.19 -2.80
C VAL A 110 -6.84 7.68 -1.43
N SER A 111 -7.11 6.40 -1.16
CA SER A 111 -6.67 5.78 0.09
C SER A 111 -5.12 5.71 0.18
N PRO A 112 -4.55 5.89 1.38
CA PRO A 112 -3.10 5.77 1.61
C PRO A 112 -2.49 4.48 1.05
N LEU A 113 -3.18 3.34 1.25
CA LEU A 113 -2.75 2.04 0.74
C LEU A 113 -2.70 1.99 -0.78
N LEU A 114 -3.66 2.60 -1.49
CA LEU A 114 -3.68 2.61 -2.94
C LEU A 114 -2.52 3.46 -3.48
N GLY A 115 -2.32 4.66 -2.95
CA GLY A 115 -1.19 5.51 -3.34
C GLY A 115 0.16 4.82 -3.10
N PHE A 116 0.31 4.16 -1.95
CA PHE A 116 1.48 3.35 -1.65
C PHE A 116 1.63 2.16 -2.60
N ALA A 117 0.55 1.46 -2.96
CA ALA A 117 0.62 0.33 -3.89
C ALA A 117 1.02 0.76 -5.32
N LEU A 118 0.50 1.90 -5.79
CA LEU A 118 0.87 2.48 -7.09
C LEU A 118 2.36 2.83 -7.13
N PHE A 119 2.87 3.45 -6.06
CA PHE A 119 4.28 3.80 -5.92
C PHE A 119 5.19 2.58 -5.76
N SER A 120 4.85 1.65 -4.86
CA SER A 120 5.74 0.55 -4.45
C SER A 120 5.72 -0.65 -5.39
N PHE A 121 4.64 -0.86 -6.15
CA PHE A 121 4.51 -2.02 -7.05
C PHE A 121 4.36 -1.63 -8.51
N LEU A 122 3.37 -0.81 -8.84
CA LEU A 122 3.03 -0.52 -10.24
C LEU A 122 4.12 0.28 -10.94
N MET A 123 4.67 1.30 -10.28
CA MET A 123 5.77 2.10 -10.81
C MET A 123 7.02 1.24 -11.08
N PRO A 124 7.60 0.48 -10.11
CA PRO A 124 8.76 -0.37 -10.38
C PRO A 124 8.51 -1.39 -11.48
N LEU A 125 7.32 -2.00 -11.53
CA LEU A 125 6.96 -2.96 -12.56
C LEU A 125 6.91 -2.32 -13.96
N GLY A 126 6.28 -1.16 -14.09
CA GLY A 126 6.23 -0.41 -15.35
C GLY A 126 7.61 0.08 -15.80
N VAL A 127 8.43 0.53 -14.85
CA VAL A 127 9.82 0.94 -15.12
C VAL A 127 10.67 -0.25 -15.56
N LEU A 128 10.50 -1.43 -14.96
CA LEU A 128 11.18 -2.66 -15.35
C LEU A 128 10.78 -3.11 -16.75
N PHE A 129 9.50 -2.99 -17.11
CA PHE A 129 9.04 -3.27 -18.47
C PHE A 129 9.62 -2.27 -19.48
N GLY A 130 9.68 -0.98 -19.11
CA GLY A 130 10.35 0.06 -19.90
C GLY A 130 11.84 -0.22 -20.11
N LEU A 131 12.55 -0.72 -19.08
CA LEU A 131 13.94 -1.16 -19.18
C LEU A 131 14.10 -2.33 -20.15
N LEU A 132 13.25 -3.36 -20.04
CA LEU A 132 13.27 -4.53 -20.91
C LEU A 132 13.12 -4.12 -22.39
N LEU A 133 12.16 -3.25 -22.70
CA LEU A 133 11.97 -2.72 -24.05
C LEU A 133 13.16 -1.89 -24.52
N GLY A 134 13.77 -1.10 -23.64
CA GLY A 134 14.97 -0.32 -23.93
C GLY A 134 16.16 -1.22 -24.32
N LEU A 135 16.39 -2.28 -23.54
CA LEU A 135 17.42 -3.28 -23.82
C LEU A 135 17.18 -4.02 -25.14
N ILE A 136 15.94 -4.44 -25.42
CA ILE A 136 15.56 -5.06 -26.70
C ILE A 136 15.81 -4.08 -27.85
N GLY A 137 15.44 -2.80 -27.68
CA GLY A 137 15.70 -1.73 -28.63
C GLY A 137 17.20 -1.59 -28.91
N LEU A 138 18.05 -1.54 -27.89
CA LEU A 138 19.51 -1.46 -28.03
C LEU A 138 20.08 -2.64 -28.81
N VAL A 139 19.68 -3.88 -28.49
CA VAL A 139 20.15 -5.08 -29.21
C VAL A 139 19.74 -5.03 -30.69
N ARG A 140 18.50 -4.67 -30.99
CA ARG A 140 18.00 -4.56 -32.37
C ARG A 140 18.71 -3.46 -33.15
N THR A 141 18.93 -2.30 -32.53
CA THR A 141 19.59 -1.16 -33.19
C THR A 141 21.07 -1.47 -33.47
N ARG A 142 21.74 -2.20 -32.57
CA ARG A 142 23.11 -2.70 -32.81
C ARG A 142 23.19 -3.68 -33.97
N ARG A 143 22.19 -4.56 -34.13
CA ARG A 143 22.17 -5.56 -35.22
C ARG A 143 21.86 -4.96 -36.60
N ASN A 144 21.14 -3.85 -36.67
CA ASN A 144 20.53 -3.37 -37.93
C ASN A 144 21.20 -2.13 -38.56
N GLN A 145 22.39 -1.72 -38.09
CA GLN A 145 23.20 -0.56 -38.56
C GLN A 145 22.51 0.83 -38.67
N ARG A 146 21.20 0.93 -38.44
CA ARG A 146 20.44 2.19 -38.49
C ARG A 146 20.36 2.83 -37.11
N ARG A 147 21.09 3.94 -36.93
CA ARG A 147 21.29 4.67 -35.65
C ARG A 147 20.04 5.36 -35.08
N GLY A 148 18.96 5.51 -35.84
CA GLY A 148 17.85 6.42 -35.53
C GLY A 148 17.03 6.16 -34.25
N GLY A 149 17.15 4.98 -33.62
CA GLY A 149 16.44 4.63 -32.37
C GLY A 149 17.35 4.39 -31.16
N ALA A 150 18.68 4.46 -31.33
CA ALA A 150 19.62 4.10 -30.28
C ALA A 150 19.59 5.09 -29.11
N SER A 151 19.47 6.39 -29.39
CA SER A 151 19.39 7.45 -28.38
C SER A 151 18.15 7.30 -27.48
N GLN A 152 17.00 6.96 -28.04
CA GLN A 152 15.75 6.80 -27.31
C GLN A 152 15.76 5.52 -26.45
N ALA A 153 16.32 4.44 -26.99
CA ALA A 153 16.50 3.20 -26.24
C ALA A 153 17.48 3.37 -25.06
N TRP A 154 18.57 4.13 -25.26
CA TRP A 154 19.48 4.53 -24.17
C TRP A 154 18.80 5.44 -23.15
N ALA A 155 18.06 6.46 -23.59
CA ALA A 155 17.36 7.37 -22.69
C ALA A 155 16.35 6.62 -21.81
N GLY A 156 15.55 5.72 -22.39
CA GLY A 156 14.62 4.87 -21.64
C GLY A 156 15.35 3.97 -20.64
N ALA A 157 16.40 3.26 -21.07
CA ALA A 157 17.16 2.38 -20.19
C ALA A 157 17.83 3.14 -19.02
N LEU A 158 18.44 4.30 -19.28
CA LEU A 158 19.08 5.12 -18.25
C LEU A 158 18.05 5.68 -17.25
N LEU A 159 16.91 6.16 -17.73
CA LEU A 159 15.82 6.60 -16.86
C LEU A 159 15.34 5.45 -15.97
N SER A 160 15.13 4.27 -16.55
CA SER A 160 14.68 3.11 -15.77
C SER A 160 15.70 2.69 -14.72
N VAL A 161 16.99 2.66 -15.05
CA VAL A 161 18.05 2.34 -14.09
C VAL A 161 18.12 3.38 -12.97
N ALA A 162 18.02 4.67 -13.29
CA ALA A 162 18.02 5.74 -12.30
C ALA A 162 16.83 5.60 -11.33
N VAL A 163 15.64 5.36 -11.86
CA VAL A 163 14.41 5.21 -11.07
C VAL A 163 14.45 3.93 -10.22
N LEU A 164 14.86 2.79 -10.78
CA LEU A 164 15.00 1.55 -10.02
C LEU A 164 16.09 1.67 -8.95
N GLY A 165 17.20 2.35 -9.25
CA GLY A 165 18.26 2.62 -8.28
C GLY A 165 17.74 3.48 -7.12
N TRP A 166 16.96 4.51 -7.42
CA TRP A 166 16.30 5.35 -6.40
C TRP A 166 15.34 4.55 -5.51
N VAL A 167 14.43 3.78 -6.12
CA VAL A 167 13.48 2.92 -5.37
C VAL A 167 14.22 1.86 -4.56
N PHE A 168 15.30 1.28 -5.10
CA PHE A 168 16.13 0.31 -4.39
C PHE A 168 16.78 0.91 -3.16
N VAL A 169 17.34 2.12 -3.24
CA VAL A 169 17.94 2.81 -2.09
C VAL A 169 16.89 3.05 -0.99
N LEU A 170 15.70 3.51 -1.35
CA LEU A 170 14.60 3.70 -0.39
C LEU A 170 14.16 2.37 0.24
N GLY A 171 13.91 1.36 -0.59
CA GLY A 171 13.43 0.04 -0.15
C GLY A 171 14.45 -0.71 0.70
N TYR A 172 15.74 -0.63 0.36
CA TYR A 172 16.80 -1.33 1.10
C TYR A 172 16.93 -0.85 2.54
N ALA A 173 16.84 0.46 2.77
CA ALA A 173 16.88 1.03 4.12
C ALA A 173 15.72 0.52 4.97
N THR A 174 14.52 0.43 4.39
CA THR A 174 13.31 -0.02 5.09
C THR A 174 13.17 -1.53 5.22
N ALA A 175 13.79 -2.31 4.32
CA ALA A 175 13.69 -3.78 4.30
C ALA A 175 14.42 -4.46 5.48
N GLN A 176 15.27 -3.73 6.20
CA GLN A 176 15.95 -4.23 7.40
C GLN A 176 15.05 -4.14 8.64
N ALA A 177 13.94 -3.40 8.57
CA ALA A 177 13.01 -3.31 9.69
C ALA A 177 12.23 -4.63 9.84
N PRO A 178 12.05 -5.14 11.08
CA PRO A 178 11.15 -6.26 11.34
C PRO A 178 9.71 -5.94 10.88
N PRO A 179 8.93 -6.95 10.44
CA PRO A 179 7.53 -6.78 10.06
C PRO A 179 6.64 -6.68 11.31
N ILE A 180 6.83 -5.62 12.10
CA ILE A 180 6.05 -5.27 13.29
C ILE A 180 5.62 -3.80 13.19
N HIS A 181 4.55 -3.44 13.88
CA HIS A 181 3.95 -2.10 13.80
C HIS A 181 3.39 -1.62 15.14
N ASP A 182 3.75 -2.27 16.25
CA ASP A 182 3.35 -1.94 17.62
C ASP A 182 4.61 -1.95 18.45
N ILE A 183 5.12 -0.75 18.74
CA ILE A 183 6.38 -0.54 19.44
C ILE A 183 6.11 0.21 20.74
N THR A 184 6.71 -0.21 21.83
CA THR A 184 6.54 0.41 23.16
C THR A 184 7.87 0.53 23.91
N THR A 185 8.10 1.61 24.65
CA THR A 185 9.25 1.74 25.54
C THR A 185 9.17 0.81 26.75
N ASN A 186 7.96 0.41 27.15
CA ASN A 186 7.72 -0.52 28.25
C ASN A 186 6.99 -1.75 27.69
N ILE A 187 7.74 -2.82 27.44
CA ILE A 187 7.23 -4.03 26.78
C ILE A 187 6.37 -4.87 27.73
N ASP A 188 6.66 -4.83 29.02
CA ASP A 188 6.01 -5.66 30.03
C ASP A 188 4.70 -5.03 30.52
N ASP A 189 4.63 -3.70 30.57
CA ASP A 189 3.44 -2.93 30.91
C ASP A 189 3.30 -1.70 29.98
N PRO A 190 2.87 -1.90 28.72
CA PRO A 190 2.78 -0.81 27.75
C PRO A 190 1.61 0.15 28.03
N PRO A 191 1.74 1.45 27.67
CA PRO A 191 0.61 2.37 27.62
C PRO A 191 -0.55 1.80 26.79
N ALA A 192 -1.75 1.82 27.37
CA ALA A 192 -2.98 1.45 26.67
C ALA A 192 -3.54 2.64 25.89
N PHE A 193 -4.33 2.35 24.85
CA PHE A 193 -5.14 3.35 24.16
C PHE A 193 -6.57 3.29 24.71
N GLU A 194 -7.07 4.41 25.20
CA GLU A 194 -8.44 4.61 25.66
C GLU A 194 -9.27 5.31 24.58
N ALA A 195 -8.81 6.49 24.13
CA ALA A 195 -9.58 7.33 23.20
C ALA A 195 -9.31 6.99 21.73
N ALA A 196 -8.05 6.74 21.36
CA ALA A 196 -7.63 6.37 20.02
C ALA A 196 -8.12 4.98 19.61
N ALA A 197 -8.42 4.10 20.58
CA ALA A 197 -9.01 2.80 20.32
C ALA A 197 -10.36 2.90 19.57
N ALA A 198 -11.15 3.96 19.82
CA ALA A 198 -12.40 4.21 19.10
C ALA A 198 -12.19 4.66 17.64
N GLN A 199 -10.97 5.12 17.30
CA GLN A 199 -10.58 5.56 15.96
C GLN A 199 -9.85 4.45 15.18
N ASP A 200 -9.67 3.26 15.78
CA ASP A 200 -9.01 2.11 15.17
C ASP A 200 -9.77 1.58 13.95
N SER A 201 -9.20 1.75 12.76
CA SER A 201 -9.76 1.21 11.52
C SER A 201 -9.77 -0.33 11.44
N ARG A 202 -8.99 -1.03 12.28
CA ARG A 202 -9.01 -2.50 12.39
C ARG A 202 -10.13 -3.02 13.29
N GLY A 203 -10.72 -2.16 14.13
CA GLY A 203 -11.77 -2.52 15.09
C GLY A 203 -11.31 -3.44 16.23
N ALA A 204 -10.00 -3.57 16.47
CA ALA A 204 -9.43 -4.41 17.51
C ALA A 204 -9.01 -3.63 18.76
N GLY A 205 -9.12 -2.29 18.74
CA GLY A 205 -8.87 -1.41 19.87
C GLY A 205 -7.41 -1.45 20.36
N PHE A 206 -6.48 -1.88 19.50
CA PHE A 206 -5.05 -2.03 19.81
C PHE A 206 -4.73 -2.86 21.07
N ALA A 207 -5.43 -3.98 21.28
CA ALA A 207 -5.01 -4.95 22.29
C ALA A 207 -3.53 -5.32 22.10
N TYR A 208 -2.74 -5.22 23.17
CA TYR A 208 -1.31 -5.47 23.10
C TYR A 208 -0.99 -6.98 23.28
N PRO A 209 -0.04 -7.53 22.52
CA PRO A 209 0.63 -6.92 21.37
C PRO A 209 -0.23 -6.97 20.11
N SER A 210 -0.38 -5.84 19.44
CA SER A 210 -1.02 -5.76 18.13
C SER A 210 -0.07 -6.30 17.07
N GLY A 211 -0.54 -7.20 16.21
CA GLY A 211 0.31 -7.91 15.24
C GLY A 211 0.81 -9.28 15.70
N GLY A 212 0.42 -9.72 16.91
CA GLY A 212 0.60 -11.10 17.38
C GLY A 212 1.62 -11.25 18.51
N THR A 213 1.60 -12.43 19.15
CA THR A 213 2.35 -12.71 20.39
C THR A 213 3.87 -12.65 20.25
N ALA A 214 4.40 -12.73 19.02
CA ALA A 214 5.83 -12.65 18.75
C ALA A 214 6.38 -11.22 18.68
N VAL A 215 5.53 -10.20 18.63
CA VAL A 215 5.93 -8.79 18.47
C VAL A 215 6.90 -8.32 19.58
N PRO A 216 6.64 -8.56 20.88
CA PRO A 216 7.56 -8.16 21.96
C PRO A 216 8.99 -8.66 21.76
N ASP A 217 9.15 -9.93 21.39
CA ASP A 217 10.47 -10.55 21.21
C ASP A 217 11.15 -10.14 19.91
N GLN A 218 10.38 -9.75 18.89
CA GLN A 218 10.94 -9.13 17.68
C GLN A 218 11.43 -7.71 17.98
N GLN A 219 10.64 -6.93 18.72
CA GLN A 219 11.04 -5.58 19.15
C GLN A 219 12.32 -5.63 19.98
N ARG A 220 12.39 -6.48 21.03
CA ARG A 220 13.58 -6.60 21.89
C ARG A 220 14.87 -6.85 21.10
N ARG A 221 14.78 -7.60 19.99
CA ARG A 221 15.94 -7.91 19.14
C ARG A 221 16.29 -6.79 18.18
N ALA A 222 15.29 -6.13 17.61
CA ALA A 222 15.49 -5.11 16.57
C ALA A 222 15.76 -3.72 17.13
N TYR A 223 15.16 -3.38 18.27
CA TYR A 223 15.17 -2.04 18.87
C TYR A 223 15.48 -2.11 20.38
N PRO A 224 16.64 -2.65 20.78
CA PRO A 224 17.01 -2.78 22.20
C PRO A 224 17.26 -1.43 22.90
N ASP A 225 17.38 -0.35 22.15
CA ASP A 225 17.59 1.01 22.62
C ASP A 225 16.29 1.75 22.99
N ILE A 226 15.12 1.22 22.59
CA ILE A 226 13.82 1.80 22.91
C ILE A 226 13.40 1.32 24.30
N ASP A 227 13.54 2.20 25.28
CA ASP A 227 13.23 1.95 26.69
C ASP A 227 12.60 3.19 27.34
N THR A 228 12.06 3.00 28.53
CA THR A 228 11.38 4.04 29.33
C THR A 228 12.32 5.22 29.59
N LEU A 229 11.83 6.44 29.36
CA LEU A 229 12.61 7.64 29.61
C LEU A 229 12.41 8.09 31.06
N HIS A 230 13.51 8.16 31.83
CA HIS A 230 13.51 8.66 33.20
C HIS A 230 14.08 10.07 33.25
N LEU A 231 13.34 11.01 33.84
CA LEU A 231 13.72 12.42 33.96
C LEU A 231 13.69 12.86 35.42
N ALA A 232 14.70 13.63 35.85
CA ALA A 232 14.78 14.22 37.19
C ALA A 232 13.94 15.51 37.31
N ILE A 233 12.67 15.44 36.90
CA ILE A 233 11.69 16.53 36.91
C ILE A 233 10.38 16.06 37.54
N SER A 234 9.52 17.01 37.92
CA SER A 234 8.18 16.69 38.44
C SER A 234 7.26 16.13 37.36
N GLY A 235 6.22 15.41 37.78
CA GLY A 235 5.20 14.89 36.87
C GLY A 235 4.50 16.00 36.09
N ASP A 236 4.23 17.15 36.72
CA ASP A 236 3.61 18.31 36.06
C ASP A 236 4.49 18.90 34.96
N GLU A 237 5.80 19.01 35.22
CA GLU A 237 6.77 19.48 34.22
C GLU A 237 6.92 18.46 33.09
N ALA A 238 6.96 17.16 33.41
CA ALA A 238 6.98 16.11 32.40
C ALA A 238 5.72 16.12 31.52
N ALA A 239 4.53 16.26 32.11
CA ALA A 239 3.26 16.39 31.42
C ALA A 239 3.25 17.62 30.49
N TRP A 240 3.77 18.76 30.96
CA TRP A 240 3.93 19.96 30.15
C TRP A 240 4.85 19.71 28.94
N ARG A 241 6.00 19.04 29.14
CA ARG A 241 6.94 18.69 28.06
C ARG A 241 6.34 17.69 27.07
N VAL A 242 5.58 16.69 27.53
CA VAL A 242 4.89 15.72 26.65
C VAL A 242 3.99 16.42 25.65
N ARG A 243 3.20 17.39 26.10
CA ARG A 243 2.35 18.20 25.22
C ARG A 243 3.19 18.98 24.21
N HIS A 244 4.19 19.74 24.65
CA HIS A 244 4.97 20.61 23.78
C HIS A 244 5.83 19.83 22.78
N ALA A 245 6.40 18.69 23.19
CA ALA A 245 7.14 17.82 22.28
C ALA A 245 6.23 17.24 21.19
N ALA A 246 4.98 16.87 21.51
CA ALA A 246 4.01 16.42 20.52
C ALA A 246 3.61 17.56 19.57
N GLU A 247 3.40 18.77 20.09
CA GLU A 247 3.10 19.96 19.28
C GLU A 247 4.26 20.33 18.33
N ASP A 248 5.50 20.30 18.80
CA ASP A 248 6.70 20.58 18.01
C ASP A 248 6.91 19.57 16.88
N LEU A 249 6.50 18.32 17.11
CA LEU A 249 6.50 17.26 16.10
C LEU A 249 5.27 17.33 15.17
N GLY A 250 4.33 18.25 15.43
CA GLY A 250 3.12 18.44 14.63
C GLY A 250 2.07 17.33 14.82
N TRP A 251 2.11 16.63 15.95
CA TRP A 251 1.12 15.59 16.28
C TRP A 251 -0.22 16.21 16.67
N THR A 252 -1.30 15.51 16.35
CA THR A 252 -2.65 15.95 16.68
C THR A 252 -3.10 15.30 17.99
N PRO A 253 -3.50 16.07 19.02
CA PRO A 253 -3.96 15.51 20.28
C PRO A 253 -5.31 14.79 20.13
N ILE A 254 -5.44 13.66 20.83
CA ILE A 254 -6.67 12.84 20.92
C ILE A 254 -7.19 12.85 22.36
N LEU A 255 -6.31 12.58 23.32
CA LEU A 255 -6.59 12.60 24.75
C LEU A 255 -5.48 13.34 25.47
N GLU A 256 -5.84 14.24 26.37
CA GLU A 256 -4.91 14.87 27.30
C GLU A 256 -5.52 14.84 28.70
N ASP A 257 -4.98 13.97 29.53
CA ASP A 257 -5.40 13.77 30.92
C ASP A 257 -4.16 13.85 31.83
N PRO A 258 -3.63 15.09 32.04
CA PRO A 258 -2.42 15.30 32.83
C PRO A 258 -2.60 14.89 34.30
N GLU A 259 -3.82 14.94 34.83
CA GLU A 259 -4.13 14.52 36.20
C GLU A 259 -3.82 13.04 36.42
N ASN A 260 -4.06 12.21 35.40
CA ASN A 260 -3.75 10.79 35.42
C ASN A 260 -2.47 10.43 34.64
N GLY A 261 -1.74 11.42 34.13
CA GLY A 261 -0.54 11.23 33.33
C GLY A 261 -0.78 10.45 32.03
N ARG A 262 -1.95 10.59 31.40
CA ARG A 262 -2.29 9.89 30.15
C ARG A 262 -2.42 10.88 28.99
N PHE A 263 -1.76 10.57 27.88
CA PHE A 263 -1.85 11.36 26.66
C PHE A 263 -1.95 10.44 25.46
N GLU A 264 -2.76 10.81 24.48
CA GLU A 264 -2.85 10.11 23.21
C GLU A 264 -2.84 11.10 22.06
N PHE A 265 -2.11 10.74 21.01
CA PHE A 265 -1.90 11.56 19.83
C PHE A 265 -2.10 10.73 18.56
N SER A 266 -2.34 11.42 17.45
CA SER A 266 -2.18 10.87 16.11
C SER A 266 -1.06 11.57 15.36
N ASP A 267 -0.32 10.79 14.59
CA ASP A 267 0.68 11.26 13.65
C ASP A 267 0.37 10.71 12.27
N ALA A 268 0.56 11.52 11.23
CA ALA A 268 0.32 11.13 9.85
C ALA A 268 1.63 11.19 9.05
N THR A 269 1.98 10.07 8.40
CA THR A 269 3.18 10.04 7.56
C THR A 269 3.11 11.11 6.45
N PRO A 270 4.22 11.80 6.14
CA PRO A 270 4.19 13.04 5.35
C PRO A 270 3.80 12.85 3.87
N TRP A 271 3.97 11.63 3.33
CA TRP A 271 3.75 11.34 1.92
C TRP A 271 2.43 10.62 1.67
N PHE A 272 2.17 9.54 2.40
CA PHE A 272 0.98 8.71 2.18
C PHE A 272 -0.13 8.97 3.19
N ARG A 273 0.14 9.72 4.26
CA ARG A 273 -0.82 10.02 5.34
C ARG A 273 -1.40 8.76 6.00
N PHE A 274 -0.58 7.71 6.12
CA PHE A 274 -0.86 6.66 7.08
C PHE A 274 -0.94 7.28 8.48
N ILE A 275 -2.10 7.11 9.12
CA ILE A 275 -2.36 7.60 10.46
C ILE A 275 -1.91 6.50 11.43
N ASP A 276 -1.08 6.89 12.37
CA ASP A 276 -0.62 6.07 13.47
C ASP A 276 -1.01 6.74 14.79
N PHE A 277 -1.18 5.96 15.84
CA PHE A 277 -1.51 6.46 17.16
C PHE A 277 -0.36 6.30 18.13
N VAL A 278 -0.22 7.28 19.01
CA VAL A 278 0.80 7.30 20.06
C VAL A 278 0.12 7.47 21.41
N ALA A 279 0.36 6.54 22.33
CA ALA A 279 -0.03 6.66 23.73
C ALA A 279 1.23 6.99 24.56
N VAL A 280 1.13 7.98 25.43
CA VAL A 280 2.20 8.40 26.34
C VAL A 280 1.66 8.33 27.77
N ARG A 281 2.41 7.67 28.65
CA ARG A 281 2.10 7.55 30.07
C ARG A 281 3.19 8.20 30.91
N VAL A 282 2.81 9.16 31.73
CA VAL A 282 3.67 9.89 32.68
C VAL A 282 3.45 9.33 34.07
N ARG A 283 4.49 8.74 34.67
CA ARG A 283 4.45 8.14 36.00
C ARG A 283 5.43 8.84 36.93
N PRO A 284 4.95 9.55 37.97
CA PRO A 284 5.83 10.07 39.01
C PRO A 284 6.60 8.93 39.68
N GLU A 285 7.89 9.15 39.93
CA GLU A 285 8.80 8.25 40.64
C GLU A 285 9.43 8.97 41.83
N ALA A 286 10.07 8.23 42.75
CA ALA A 286 10.66 8.83 43.95
C ALA A 286 11.76 9.87 43.64
N ALA A 287 12.46 9.72 42.51
CA ALA A 287 13.58 10.57 42.10
C ALA A 287 13.29 11.36 40.81
N GLY A 288 12.03 11.48 40.39
CA GLY A 288 11.68 12.13 39.14
C GLY A 288 10.38 11.59 38.53
N THR A 289 10.40 11.37 37.22
CA THR A 289 9.25 10.89 36.45
C THR A 289 9.72 9.91 35.37
N ALA A 290 9.04 8.79 35.22
CA ALA A 290 9.15 7.89 34.08
C ALA A 290 8.11 8.21 33.01
N ILE A 291 8.54 8.15 31.74
CA ILE A 291 7.70 8.36 30.57
C ILE A 291 7.75 7.09 29.73
N ASP A 292 6.60 6.40 29.66
CA ASP A 292 6.41 5.27 28.76
C ASP A 292 5.70 5.75 27.48
N VAL A 293 6.08 5.24 26.32
CA VAL A 293 5.50 5.59 25.02
C VAL A 293 5.18 4.32 24.24
N ARG A 294 3.99 4.24 23.66
CA ARG A 294 3.59 3.20 22.71
C ARG A 294 3.12 3.84 21.41
N SER A 295 3.60 3.34 20.29
CA SER A 295 3.26 3.84 18.95
C SER A 295 2.81 2.67 18.06
N VAL A 296 1.62 2.81 17.45
CA VAL A 296 0.98 1.72 16.69
C VAL A 296 0.41 2.22 15.37
N SER A 297 0.74 1.51 14.28
CA SER A 297 0.17 1.78 12.97
C SER A 297 -1.16 1.08 12.72
N GLN A 298 -2.11 1.81 12.12
CA GLN A 298 -3.44 1.29 11.81
C GLN A 298 -3.47 0.28 10.65
N VAL A 299 -2.43 0.22 9.83
CA VAL A 299 -2.45 -0.52 8.56
C VAL A 299 -1.13 -1.24 8.32
N GLY A 300 -1.19 -2.38 7.63
CA GLY A 300 -0.01 -3.17 7.28
C GLY A 300 0.43 -4.19 8.34
N VAL A 301 1.30 -5.11 7.92
CA VAL A 301 1.92 -6.13 8.79
C VAL A 301 3.15 -5.56 9.51
N GLY A 302 3.79 -4.55 8.93
CA GLY A 302 4.87 -3.79 9.55
C GLY A 302 4.82 -2.33 9.13
N ASP A 303 5.62 -1.50 9.78
CA ASP A 303 5.63 -0.04 9.65
C ASP A 303 6.92 0.51 9.01
N LEU A 304 7.80 -0.36 8.50
CA LEU A 304 9.10 -0.01 7.95
C LEU A 304 10.04 0.70 8.95
N GLY A 305 9.82 0.52 10.26
CA GLY A 305 10.56 1.14 11.34
C GLY A 305 10.06 2.52 11.76
N GLU A 306 8.93 2.99 11.23
CA GLU A 306 8.42 4.34 11.50
C GLU A 306 8.03 4.53 12.97
N ASN A 307 7.37 3.58 13.64
CA ASN A 307 6.99 3.72 15.06
C ASN A 307 8.24 3.81 15.95
N ALA A 308 9.28 3.02 15.64
CA ALA A 308 10.55 3.08 16.35
C ALA A 308 11.23 4.44 16.14
N ALA A 309 11.27 4.96 14.91
CA ALA A 309 11.80 6.28 14.61
C ALA A 309 11.00 7.40 15.28
N ARG A 310 9.66 7.28 15.32
CA ARG A 310 8.75 8.21 15.97
C ARG A 310 9.01 8.33 17.46
N ILE A 311 9.10 7.19 18.16
CA ILE A 311 9.41 7.15 19.60
C ILE A 311 10.75 7.81 19.85
N ARG A 312 11.81 7.47 19.09
CA ARG A 312 13.12 8.09 19.26
C ARG A 312 13.08 9.61 19.11
N ARG A 313 12.46 10.12 18.05
CA ARG A 313 12.32 11.58 17.83
C ARG A 313 11.60 12.26 18.99
N PHE A 314 10.54 11.64 19.49
CA PHE A 314 9.78 12.17 20.61
C PHE A 314 10.57 12.18 21.93
N LEU A 315 11.26 11.09 22.25
CA LEU A 315 12.11 11.02 23.44
C LEU A 315 13.30 11.99 23.35
N ASP A 316 13.85 12.22 22.15
CA ASP A 316 14.93 13.17 21.91
C ASP A 316 14.49 14.62 22.19
N VAL A 317 13.33 15.03 21.65
CA VAL A 317 12.74 16.35 21.93
C VAL A 317 12.44 16.53 23.42
N LEU A 318 11.84 15.51 24.06
CA LEU A 318 11.55 15.53 25.49
C LEU A 318 12.78 15.63 26.39
N GLY A 319 13.84 14.89 26.04
CA GLY A 319 15.06 14.78 26.83
C GLY A 319 15.90 16.06 26.81
N HIS A 320 15.81 16.87 25.75
CA HIS A 320 16.66 18.06 25.61
C HIS A 320 16.15 19.30 26.35
N GLY A 321 14.92 19.31 26.87
CA GLY A 321 14.35 20.43 27.63
C GLY A 321 14.12 21.69 26.79
N HIS A 322 12.97 22.34 26.98
CA HIS A 322 12.70 23.67 26.43
C HIS A 322 13.26 24.77 27.35
#